data_AF-A0A8B8NLJ4-F1
#
_entry.id   AF-A0A8B8NLJ4-F1
#
_cell.length_a   1.000
_cell.length_b   1.000
_cell.length_c   1.000
_cell.angle_alpha   90.00
_cell.angle_beta   90.00
_cell.angle_gamma   90.00
#
_symmetry.space_group_name_H-M   'P 1'
#
loop_
_entity.id
_entity.type
_entity.pdbx_description
1 polymer ?
#
loop_
_entity_poly.entity_id
_entity_poly.type
_entity_poly.pdbx_seq_one_letter_code
_entity_poly.pdbx_strand_id
1 'polypeptide(L)'
;MGGGSLSDVYGQQSLMLESRAIGVVSFDDYLLRLDQEDRLTGKPCKQRRVKAGKPVSKSIFTSRSLQKNAYESKVTAKLRAVEEMFTSKFPYFTTYMKIYNVKMMQYIPVAFARVHLPRKRANIVLQNHEGKTWEVVHVENTNRHFFSRGRSIFVNDNMLGAGDVCVFELRTKKEFLVTVFRSPETSTA
;
A
#
# COMPACT_ATOMS: atom_id res chain seq x y z
N MET A 1 50.67 -6.75 -27.19
CA MET A 1 49.66 -7.83 -27.25
C MET A 1 49.69 -8.56 -25.92
N GLY A 2 48.52 -8.89 -25.39
CA GLY A 2 48.29 -9.39 -24.02
C GLY A 2 47.67 -8.25 -23.19
N GLY A 3 46.35 -8.13 -22.99
CA GLY A 3 45.32 -9.17 -22.91
C GLY A 3 44.77 -9.18 -21.48
N GLY A 4 44.24 -8.04 -21.01
CA GLY A 4 43.62 -7.92 -19.69
C GLY A 4 42.18 -8.44 -19.73
N SER A 5 41.91 -9.47 -18.95
CA SER A 5 40.61 -10.12 -18.78
C SER A 5 39.57 -9.15 -18.21
N LEU A 6 38.36 -9.16 -18.79
CA LEU A 6 37.19 -8.36 -18.40
C LEU A 6 36.46 -8.89 -17.14
N SER A 7 37.09 -9.80 -16.38
CA SER A 7 36.50 -10.45 -15.20
C SER A 7 36.66 -9.67 -13.89
N ASP A 8 37.54 -8.67 -13.84
CA ASP A 8 37.99 -8.12 -12.55
C ASP A 8 37.22 -6.86 -12.09
N VAL A 9 36.19 -6.45 -12.83
CA VAL A 9 35.37 -5.27 -12.49
C VAL A 9 34.07 -5.65 -11.75
N TYR A 10 33.66 -6.93 -11.79
CA TYR A 10 32.45 -7.39 -11.10
C TYR A 10 32.70 -8.01 -9.71
N GLY A 11 33.96 -8.08 -9.27
CA GLY A 11 34.37 -8.69 -7.99
C GLY A 11 34.42 -7.73 -6.79
N GLN A 12 34.16 -6.44 -6.96
CA GLN A 12 34.38 -5.42 -5.91
C GLN A 12 33.18 -4.53 -5.59
N GLN A 13 31.97 -4.90 -6.04
CA GLN A 13 30.74 -4.19 -5.65
C GLN A 13 29.87 -4.98 -4.65
N SER A 14 30.42 -6.05 -4.05
CA SER A 14 29.67 -6.96 -3.18
C SER A 14 29.79 -6.70 -1.67
N LEU A 15 30.49 -5.66 -1.22
CA LEU A 15 30.64 -5.38 0.22
C LEU A 15 30.71 -3.87 0.46
N MET A 16 29.55 -3.20 0.53
CA MET A 16 29.31 -1.96 1.29
C MET A 16 27.80 -1.66 1.26
N LEU A 17 27.04 -2.45 2.00
CA LEU A 17 25.78 -2.00 2.60
C LEU A 17 25.88 -2.36 4.07
N GLU A 18 26.77 -1.62 4.74
CA GLU A 18 26.92 -1.60 6.18
C GLU A 18 25.56 -1.24 6.80
N SER A 19 25.07 -2.16 7.62
CA SER A 19 24.51 -1.92 8.95
C SER A 19 24.27 -0.46 9.30
N ARG A 20 23.13 0.08 8.91
CA ARG A 20 22.50 1.16 9.67
C ARG A 20 21.21 0.61 10.24
N ALA A 21 21.26 0.34 11.54
CA ALA A 21 20.08 0.22 12.37
C ALA A 21 19.22 1.47 12.13
N ILE A 22 18.20 1.31 11.30
CA ILE A 22 17.06 2.22 11.28
C ILE A 22 16.47 2.04 12.67
N GLY A 23 16.53 3.08 13.49
CA GLY A 23 15.89 3.07 14.81
C GLY A 23 14.45 2.62 14.63
N VAL A 24 14.19 1.37 15.01
CA VAL A 24 12.91 0.70 14.82
C VAL A 24 11.97 1.31 15.85
N VAL A 25 11.23 2.34 15.46
CA VAL A 25 9.88 2.46 16.00
C VAL A 25 9.13 1.34 15.29
N SER A 26 8.87 0.25 16.00
CA SER A 26 8.15 -0.88 15.43
C SER A 26 6.81 -0.38 14.89
N PHE A 27 6.36 -0.92 13.76
CA PHE A 27 5.00 -0.65 13.27
C PHE A 27 3.97 -0.96 14.38
N ASP A 28 4.27 -1.94 15.24
CA ASP A 28 3.49 -2.28 16.43
C ASP A 28 3.51 -1.17 17.49
N ASP A 29 4.66 -0.51 17.73
CA ASP A 29 4.78 0.61 18.68
C ASP A 29 3.99 1.84 18.23
N TYR A 30 3.88 2.07 16.91
CA TYR A 30 3.07 3.15 16.36
C TYR A 30 1.57 2.83 16.42
N LEU A 31 1.18 1.59 16.11
CA LEU A 31 -0.21 1.13 16.25
C LEU A 31 -0.67 1.17 17.71
N LEU A 32 0.20 0.84 18.66
CA LEU A 32 -0.06 0.98 20.10
C LEU A 32 -0.31 2.44 20.49
N ARG A 33 0.46 3.39 19.93
CA ARG A 33 0.21 4.83 20.16
C ARG A 33 -1.14 5.29 19.61
N LEU A 34 -1.58 4.76 18.46
CA LEU A 34 -2.91 5.09 17.90
C LEU A 34 -4.06 4.52 18.74
N ASP A 35 -3.94 3.32 19.32
CA ASP A 35 -4.95 2.77 20.24
C ASP A 35 -4.99 3.57 21.56
N GLN A 36 -3.84 4.09 22.00
CA GLN A 36 -3.72 4.89 23.22
C GLN A 36 -4.31 6.30 23.05
N GLU A 37 -4.20 6.92 21.86
CA GLU A 37 -4.88 8.18 21.54
C GLU A 37 -6.42 8.02 21.41
N ASP A 38 -6.92 6.88 20.94
CA ASP A 38 -8.36 6.59 20.90
C ASP A 38 -8.94 6.43 22.33
N ARG A 39 -8.15 5.85 23.25
CA ARG A 39 -8.51 5.73 24.69
C ARG A 39 -8.39 7.06 25.45
N LEU A 40 -7.40 7.90 25.15
CA LEU A 40 -7.23 9.22 25.76
C LEU A 40 -8.22 10.25 25.20
N THR A 41 -8.71 10.06 23.98
CA THR A 41 -9.83 10.81 23.40
C THR A 41 -11.19 10.17 23.69
N GLY A 42 -11.42 9.78 24.94
CA GLY A 42 -12.76 9.62 25.48
C GLY A 42 -13.51 10.96 25.43
N LYS A 43 -13.91 11.43 24.24
CA LYS A 43 -14.62 12.69 24.05
C LYS A 43 -16.04 12.48 24.57
N PRO A 44 -16.44 13.14 25.67
CA PRO A 44 -17.84 13.15 26.04
C PRO A 44 -18.56 14.01 24.99
N CYS A 45 -19.53 13.41 24.31
CA CYS A 45 -20.47 14.17 23.50
C CYS A 45 -21.25 15.09 24.46
N LYS A 46 -20.93 16.39 24.47
CA LYS A 46 -21.71 17.39 25.19
C LYS A 46 -23.13 17.36 24.63
N GLN A 47 -24.05 16.72 25.34
CA GLN A 47 -25.46 16.82 25.06
C GLN A 47 -25.88 18.28 25.26
N ARG A 48 -25.96 19.04 24.17
CA ARG A 48 -26.70 20.31 24.18
C ARG A 48 -28.17 19.96 24.24
N ARG A 49 -28.84 20.32 25.34
CA ARG A 49 -30.31 20.38 25.42
C ARG A 49 -30.82 21.23 24.25
N VAL A 50 -31.51 20.61 23.29
CA VAL A 50 -32.20 21.33 22.22
C VAL A 50 -33.56 21.77 22.76
N LYS A 51 -33.82 23.09 22.78
CA LYS A 51 -35.16 23.62 23.07
C LYS A 51 -36.09 23.33 21.89
N ALA A 52 -37.31 22.90 22.17
CA ALA A 52 -38.29 22.51 21.17
C ALA A 52 -38.70 23.71 20.29
N GLY A 53 -38.40 23.61 18.99
CA GLY A 53 -38.84 24.51 17.92
C GLY A 53 -39.04 23.71 16.63
N LYS A 54 -40.01 24.14 15.82
CA LYS A 54 -40.66 23.49 14.65
C LYS A 54 -39.71 22.80 13.62
N PRO A 55 -40.20 21.81 12.83
CA PRO A 55 -39.34 20.88 12.12
C PRO A 55 -38.65 21.54 10.93
N VAL A 56 -37.34 21.75 11.06
CA VAL A 56 -36.42 21.91 9.92
C VAL A 56 -36.16 20.51 9.36
N SER A 57 -36.21 20.40 8.03
CA SER A 57 -35.91 19.17 7.27
C SER A 57 -34.78 18.37 7.93
N LYS A 58 -35.11 17.18 8.46
CA LYS A 58 -34.12 16.26 9.01
C LYS A 58 -33.32 15.69 7.84
N SER A 59 -32.32 16.45 7.37
CA SER A 59 -31.17 15.85 6.71
C SER A 59 -30.63 14.82 7.69
N ILE A 60 -30.91 13.55 7.41
CA ILE A 60 -30.41 12.43 8.17
C ILE A 60 -28.90 12.42 7.93
N PHE A 61 -28.14 13.06 8.82
CA PHE A 61 -26.72 12.79 8.94
C PHE A 61 -26.59 11.37 9.49
N THR A 62 -26.69 10.40 8.58
CA THR A 62 -26.85 8.97 8.90
C THR A 62 -25.60 8.43 9.60
N SER A 63 -25.78 7.52 10.55
CA SER A 63 -24.69 6.73 11.17
C SER A 63 -23.75 6.12 10.11
N ARG A 64 -24.29 5.71 8.96
CA ARG A 64 -23.54 5.19 7.81
C ARG A 64 -22.53 6.20 7.24
N SER A 65 -22.86 7.49 7.21
CA SER A 65 -21.94 8.55 6.75
C SER A 65 -20.78 8.77 7.72
N LEU A 66 -21.03 8.74 9.03
CA LEU A 66 -20.00 8.79 10.07
C LEU A 66 -19.05 7.59 10.00
N GLN A 67 -19.60 6.39 9.85
CA GLN A 67 -18.82 5.15 9.71
C GLN A 67 -17.94 5.19 8.44
N LYS A 68 -18.48 5.67 7.32
CA LYS A 68 -17.71 5.82 6.07
C LYS A 68 -16.57 6.83 6.23
N ASN A 69 -16.82 7.96 6.89
CA ASN A 69 -15.80 8.99 7.12
C ASN A 69 -14.70 8.49 8.07
N ALA A 70 -15.08 7.78 9.13
CA ALA A 70 -14.12 7.17 10.06
C ALA A 70 -13.26 6.11 9.37
N TYR A 71 -13.85 5.27 8.51
CA TYR A 71 -13.12 4.28 7.72
C TYR A 71 -12.11 4.94 6.77
N GLU A 72 -12.53 5.92 5.97
CA GLU A 72 -11.62 6.62 5.04
C GLU A 72 -10.53 7.40 5.80
N SER A 73 -10.83 7.92 7.00
CA SER A 73 -9.84 8.53 7.90
C SER A 73 -8.77 7.52 8.33
N LYS A 74 -9.18 6.30 8.74
CA LYS A 74 -8.24 5.22 9.10
C LYS A 74 -7.38 4.78 7.91
N VAL A 75 -7.98 4.64 6.73
CA VAL A 75 -7.26 4.30 5.48
C VAL A 75 -6.20 5.36 5.17
N THR A 76 -6.58 6.64 5.26
CA THR A 76 -5.69 7.78 4.99
C THR A 76 -4.52 7.81 5.98
N ALA A 77 -4.78 7.59 7.27
CA ALA A 77 -3.74 7.54 8.29
C ALA A 77 -2.72 6.41 8.03
N LYS A 78 -3.20 5.21 7.66
CA LYS A 78 -2.31 4.08 7.31
C LYS A 78 -1.46 4.36 6.08
N LEU A 79 -2.04 4.95 5.03
CA LEU A 79 -1.29 5.31 3.83
C LEU A 79 -0.20 6.35 4.13
N ARG A 80 -0.51 7.39 4.92
CA ARG A 80 0.47 8.40 5.33
C ARG A 80 1.62 7.80 6.14
N ALA A 81 1.31 6.93 7.10
CA ALA A 81 2.34 6.25 7.88
C ALA A 81 3.29 5.45 6.98
N VAL A 82 2.76 4.73 6.00
CA VAL A 82 3.58 3.99 5.02
C VAL A 82 4.40 4.94 4.15
N GLU A 83 3.83 6.07 3.71
CA GLU A 83 4.56 7.08 2.94
C GLU A 83 5.70 7.73 3.74
N GLU A 84 5.55 7.91 5.06
CA GLU A 84 6.60 8.42 5.95
C GLU A 84 7.71 7.38 6.20
N MET A 85 7.34 6.09 6.29
CA MET A 85 8.28 5.00 6.54
C MET A 85 9.02 4.52 5.28
N PHE A 86 8.37 4.62 4.11
CA PHE A 86 8.89 4.10 2.86
C PHE A 86 9.54 5.21 2.04
N THR A 87 10.84 5.07 1.80
CA THR A 87 11.59 5.93 0.89
C THR A 87 12.26 5.09 -0.18
N SER A 88 12.24 5.59 -1.41
CA SER A 88 12.92 4.92 -2.52
C SER A 88 13.42 5.93 -3.55
N LYS A 89 14.53 5.57 -4.20
CA LYS A 89 15.07 6.27 -5.39
C LYS A 89 14.34 5.91 -6.69
N PHE A 90 13.51 4.88 -6.68
CA PHE A 90 12.73 4.42 -7.82
C PHE A 90 11.31 4.98 -7.74
N PRO A 91 10.60 5.17 -8.87
CA PRO A 91 9.19 5.53 -8.84
C PRO A 91 8.37 4.44 -8.16
N TYR A 92 7.50 4.82 -7.23
CA TYR A 92 6.60 3.88 -6.57
C TYR A 92 5.19 4.44 -6.41
N PHE A 93 4.24 3.56 -6.13
CA PHE A 93 2.92 3.93 -5.67
C PHE A 93 2.46 3.00 -4.55
N THR A 94 1.63 3.55 -3.66
CA THR A 94 1.07 2.83 -2.52
C THR A 94 -0.39 2.48 -2.79
N THR A 95 -0.79 1.26 -2.41
CA THR A 95 -2.16 0.77 -2.53
C THR A 95 -2.63 0.20 -1.20
N TYR A 96 -3.69 0.79 -0.66
CA TYR A 96 -4.45 0.18 0.42
C TYR A 96 -5.32 -0.96 -0.14
N MET A 97 -5.17 -2.15 0.41
CA MET A 97 -5.89 -3.35 -0.03
C MET A 97 -7.31 -3.33 0.51
N LYS A 98 -8.28 -2.93 -0.32
CA LYS A 98 -9.72 -3.12 -0.05
C LYS A 98 -10.12 -4.56 -0.39
N ILE A 99 -11.24 -5.04 0.15
CA ILE A 99 -11.82 -6.37 -0.19
C ILE A 99 -11.93 -6.55 -1.72
N TYR A 100 -12.34 -5.50 -2.42
CA TYR A 100 -12.43 -5.50 -3.88
C TYR A 100 -11.06 -5.73 -4.56
N ASN A 101 -9.97 -5.17 -4.01
CA ASN A 101 -8.63 -5.31 -4.58
C ASN A 101 -8.13 -6.74 -4.46
N VAL A 102 -8.36 -7.34 -3.29
CA VAL A 102 -8.01 -8.74 -2.98
C VAL A 102 -8.81 -9.71 -3.87
N LYS A 103 -10.13 -9.51 -3.96
CA LYS A 103 -11.02 -10.46 -4.64
C LYS A 103 -11.13 -10.25 -6.15
N MET A 104 -11.11 -9.01 -6.63
CA MET A 104 -11.51 -8.67 -8.00
C MET A 104 -10.37 -8.07 -8.83
N MET A 105 -10.01 -6.80 -8.60
CA MET A 105 -9.08 -6.06 -9.47
C MET A 105 -8.17 -5.14 -8.67
N GLN A 106 -6.89 -5.14 -9.03
CA GLN A 106 -5.91 -4.23 -8.46
C GLN A 106 -5.61 -3.11 -9.45
N TYR A 107 -6.14 -1.92 -9.14
CA TYR A 107 -5.93 -0.73 -9.96
C TYR A 107 -4.57 -0.10 -9.68
N ILE A 108 -4.00 0.48 -10.74
CA ILE A 108 -2.78 1.27 -10.70
C ILE A 108 -3.19 2.74 -10.84
N PRO A 109 -2.64 3.66 -10.03
CA PRO A 109 -2.89 5.09 -10.18
C PRO A 109 -2.63 5.57 -11.61
N VAL A 110 -3.62 6.25 -12.19
CA VAL A 110 -3.58 6.65 -13.61
C VAL A 110 -2.38 7.55 -13.92
N ALA A 111 -2.06 8.47 -13.01
CA ALA A 111 -0.90 9.35 -13.15
C ALA A 111 0.41 8.55 -13.23
N PHE A 112 0.58 7.57 -12.34
CA PHE A 112 1.75 6.70 -12.33
C PHE A 112 1.84 5.86 -13.61
N ALA A 113 0.74 5.20 -13.99
CA ALA A 113 0.70 4.33 -15.14
C ALA A 113 0.99 5.06 -16.46
N ARG A 114 0.48 6.28 -16.63
CA ARG A 114 0.70 7.06 -17.86
C ARG A 114 2.16 7.44 -18.09
N VAL A 115 2.91 7.64 -17.02
CA VAL A 115 4.32 8.03 -17.10
C VAL A 115 5.21 6.80 -17.24
N HIS A 116 4.89 5.73 -16.52
CA HIS A 116 5.83 4.62 -16.31
C HIS A 116 5.46 3.31 -16.98
N LEU A 117 4.19 3.11 -17.39
CA LEU A 117 3.70 1.85 -17.93
C LEU A 117 3.37 1.94 -19.42
N PRO A 118 3.49 0.83 -20.16
CA PRO A 118 3.10 0.78 -21.57
C PRO A 118 1.59 1.03 -21.73
N ARG A 119 1.20 1.77 -22.77
CA ARG A 119 -0.22 2.04 -23.10
C ARG A 119 -0.93 0.86 -23.80
N LYS A 120 -0.39 -0.34 -23.62
CA LYS A 120 -0.85 -1.58 -24.23
C LYS A 120 -0.73 -2.71 -23.23
N ARG A 121 -1.48 -3.78 -23.46
CA ARG A 121 -1.37 -5.00 -22.67
C ARG A 121 0.09 -5.46 -22.58
N ALA A 122 0.56 -5.72 -21.37
CA ALA A 122 1.94 -6.13 -21.12
C ALA A 122 2.03 -7.11 -19.95
N ASN A 123 2.97 -8.05 -20.05
CA ASN A 123 3.38 -8.87 -18.90
C ASN A 123 4.31 -8.03 -18.01
N ILE A 124 4.04 -8.07 -16.71
CA ILE A 124 4.75 -7.39 -15.64
C ILE A 124 5.15 -8.45 -14.63
N VAL A 125 6.33 -8.33 -14.04
CA VAL A 125 6.78 -9.19 -12.94
C VAL A 125 6.61 -8.42 -11.64
N LEU A 126 5.95 -9.05 -10.68
CA LEU A 126 5.96 -8.63 -9.28
C LEU A 126 6.98 -9.50 -8.55
N GLN A 127 7.84 -8.90 -7.73
CA GLN A 127 8.84 -9.59 -6.93
C GLN A 127 8.72 -9.15 -5.48
N ASN A 128 8.94 -10.04 -4.51
CA ASN A 128 9.06 -9.67 -3.09
C ASN A 128 10.53 -9.62 -2.66
N HIS A 129 10.80 -9.18 -1.42
CA HIS A 129 12.16 -9.13 -0.87
C HIS A 129 12.80 -10.51 -0.65
N GLU A 130 12.01 -11.59 -0.65
CA GLU A 130 12.49 -12.98 -0.58
C GLU A 130 12.91 -13.53 -1.96
N GLY A 131 12.78 -12.72 -3.02
CA GLY A 131 13.14 -13.09 -4.38
C GLY A 131 12.06 -13.88 -5.12
N LYS A 132 10.91 -14.17 -4.49
CA LYS A 132 9.79 -14.83 -5.15
C LYS A 132 9.14 -13.90 -6.16
N THR A 133 8.79 -14.45 -7.33
CA THR A 133 8.26 -13.68 -8.47
C THR A 133 6.90 -14.18 -8.94
N TRP A 134 6.06 -13.26 -9.40
CA TRP A 134 4.76 -13.53 -9.99
C TRP A 134 4.58 -12.75 -11.28
N GLU A 135 4.24 -13.43 -12.36
CA GLU A 135 3.86 -12.77 -13.62
C GLU A 135 2.41 -12.31 -13.58
N VAL A 136 2.19 -11.04 -13.86
CA VAL A 136 0.86 -10.43 -13.95
C VAL A 136 0.67 -9.70 -15.28
N VAL A 137 -0.56 -9.66 -15.76
CA VAL A 137 -0.88 -8.96 -17.02
C VAL A 137 -1.46 -7.58 -16.72
N HIS A 138 -0.71 -6.54 -17.05
CA HIS A 138 -1.18 -5.16 -17.08
C HIS A 138 -2.12 -4.93 -18.27
N VAL A 139 -3.23 -4.24 -18.01
CA VAL A 139 -4.22 -3.84 -19.02
C VAL A 139 -4.60 -2.38 -18.79
N GLU A 140 -4.71 -1.63 -19.88
CA GLU A 140 -5.37 -0.33 -19.95
C GLU A 140 -6.77 -0.51 -20.54
N ASN A 141 -7.81 -0.04 -19.85
CA ASN A 141 -9.19 -0.03 -20.33
C ASN A 141 -9.86 1.31 -19.97
N THR A 142 -10.22 2.11 -20.98
CA THR A 142 -10.91 3.41 -20.79
C THR A 142 -10.26 4.26 -19.69
N ASN A 143 -8.97 4.55 -19.83
CA ASN A 143 -8.15 5.28 -18.83
C ASN A 143 -7.96 4.62 -17.45
N ARG A 144 -8.40 3.37 -17.26
CA ARG A 144 -8.09 2.61 -16.04
C ARG A 144 -6.97 1.63 -16.32
N HIS A 145 -5.98 1.62 -15.44
CA HIS A 145 -4.89 0.65 -15.49
C HIS A 145 -5.03 -0.33 -14.33
N PHE A 146 -4.90 -1.62 -14.61
CA PHE A 146 -5.02 -2.65 -13.58
C PHE A 146 -4.25 -3.92 -13.93
N PHE A 147 -3.97 -4.71 -12.91
CA PHE A 147 -3.49 -6.08 -13.09
C PHE A 147 -4.67 -7.02 -13.26
N SER A 148 -4.65 -7.79 -14.34
CA SER A 148 -5.70 -8.73 -14.75
C SER A 148 -5.33 -10.16 -14.36
N ARG A 149 -4.68 -10.92 -15.25
CA ARG A 149 -4.23 -12.29 -14.98
C ARG A 149 -3.02 -12.30 -14.04
N GLY A 150 -2.86 -13.39 -13.29
CA GLY A 150 -1.71 -13.64 -12.41
C GLY A 150 -1.79 -12.98 -11.02
N ARG A 151 -2.58 -11.91 -10.85
CA ARG A 151 -2.66 -11.19 -9.57
C ARG A 151 -3.24 -12.02 -8.42
N SER A 152 -4.10 -13.00 -8.69
CA SER A 152 -4.65 -13.88 -7.64
C SER A 152 -3.59 -14.79 -7.04
N ILE A 153 -2.61 -15.23 -7.84
CA ILE A 153 -1.49 -16.04 -7.36
C ILE A 153 -0.63 -15.19 -6.42
N PHE A 154 -0.28 -13.97 -6.84
CA PHE A 154 0.42 -13.01 -5.99
C PHE A 154 -0.32 -12.75 -4.66
N VAL A 155 -1.63 -12.48 -4.72
CA VAL A 155 -2.46 -12.24 -3.53
C VAL A 155 -2.47 -13.44 -2.59
N ASN A 156 -2.66 -14.65 -3.12
CA ASN A 156 -2.76 -15.86 -2.30
C ASN A 156 -1.42 -16.25 -1.70
N ASP A 157 -0.35 -16.23 -2.49
CA ASP A 157 0.99 -16.61 -2.05
C ASP A 157 1.55 -15.67 -0.98
N ASN A 158 1.18 -14.39 -1.05
CA ASN A 158 1.51 -13.40 -0.02
C ASN A 158 0.39 -13.26 1.01
N MET A 159 -0.62 -14.13 1.05
CA MET A 159 -1.73 -14.06 2.02
C MET A 159 -2.28 -12.64 2.20
N LEU A 160 -2.47 -11.89 1.11
CA LEU A 160 -2.86 -10.48 1.19
C LEU A 160 -4.30 -10.33 1.65
N GLY A 161 -4.48 -9.58 2.74
CA GLY A 161 -5.77 -9.33 3.36
C GLY A 161 -6.33 -7.94 3.05
N ALA A 162 -7.62 -7.75 3.36
CA ALA A 162 -8.17 -6.41 3.43
C ALA A 162 -7.55 -5.67 4.63
N GLY A 163 -7.08 -4.44 4.42
CA GLY A 163 -6.40 -3.66 5.46
C GLY A 163 -4.87 -3.59 5.30
N ASP A 164 -4.28 -4.51 4.55
CA ASP A 164 -2.87 -4.47 4.19
C ASP A 164 -2.58 -3.28 3.27
N VAL A 165 -1.35 -2.78 3.31
CA VAL A 165 -0.87 -1.74 2.41
C VAL A 165 0.29 -2.30 1.59
N CYS A 166 0.20 -2.20 0.28
CA CYS A 166 1.24 -2.63 -0.65
C CYS A 166 1.91 -1.41 -1.28
N VAL A 167 3.25 -1.39 -1.25
CA VAL A 167 4.05 -0.43 -2.02
C VAL A 167 4.63 -1.14 -3.23
N PHE A 168 4.35 -0.61 -4.41
CA PHE A 168 4.84 -1.12 -5.69
C PHE A 168 5.94 -0.19 -6.20
N GLU A 169 7.18 -0.63 -6.09
CA GLU A 169 8.37 0.11 -6.51
C GLU A 169 8.85 -0.39 -7.88
N LEU A 170 8.89 0.49 -8.87
CA LEU A 170 9.24 0.14 -10.25
C LEU A 170 10.77 0.11 -10.44
N ARG A 171 11.35 -1.08 -10.47
CA ARG A 171 12.81 -1.27 -10.62
C ARG A 171 13.28 -1.22 -12.06
N THR A 172 12.49 -1.78 -12.97
CA THR A 172 12.71 -1.71 -14.42
C THR A 172 11.38 -1.45 -15.12
N LYS A 173 11.36 -1.29 -16.45
CA LYS A 173 10.14 -0.95 -17.20
C LYS A 173 8.95 -1.91 -17.01
N LYS A 174 9.20 -3.13 -16.53
CA LYS A 174 8.18 -4.18 -16.38
C LYS A 174 8.31 -4.99 -15.09
N GLU A 175 9.09 -4.51 -14.13
CA GLU A 175 9.36 -5.25 -12.90
C GLU A 175 9.14 -4.35 -11.69
N PHE A 176 8.29 -4.81 -10.79
CA PHE A 176 8.00 -4.15 -9.52
C PHE A 176 8.54 -4.98 -8.36
N LEU A 177 9.27 -4.33 -7.47
CA LEU A 177 9.48 -4.82 -6.12
C LEU A 177 8.28 -4.44 -5.27
N VAL A 178 7.68 -5.42 -4.58
CA VAL A 178 6.48 -5.23 -3.77
C VAL A 178 6.84 -5.38 -2.30
N THR A 179 6.55 -4.33 -1.54
CA THR A 179 6.68 -4.33 -0.08
C THR A 179 5.29 -4.33 0.55
N VAL A 180 5.04 -5.27 1.47
CA VAL A 180 3.73 -5.45 2.10
C VAL A 180 3.82 -5.01 3.56
N PHE A 181 3.02 -4.02 3.93
CA PHE A 181 2.81 -3.57 5.30
C PHE A 181 1.51 -4.19 5.81
N ARG A 182 1.64 -5.13 6.75
CA ARG A 182 0.52 -5.92 7.26
C ARG A 182 -0.37 -5.11 8.18
N SER A 183 -1.66 -5.34 8.10
CA SER A 183 -2.58 -4.85 9.11
C SER A 183 -2.46 -5.72 10.38
N PRO A 184 -2.52 -5.12 11.58
CA PRO A 184 -2.47 -5.88 12.85
C PRO A 184 -3.74 -6.73 13.08
N GLU A 185 -4.77 -6.54 12.25
CA GLU A 185 -6.08 -7.19 12.40
C GLU A 185 -6.14 -8.59 11.75
N THR A 186 -5.06 -9.03 11.09
CA THR A 186 -5.02 -10.28 10.31
C THR A 186 -4.11 -11.38 10.88
N SER A 187 -3.54 -11.21 12.07
CA SER A 187 -2.92 -12.32 12.82
C SER A 187 -3.99 -13.15 13.53
N THR A 188 -4.79 -13.90 12.79
CA THR A 188 -5.63 -14.95 13.35
C THR A 188 -5.64 -16.15 12.40
N ALA A 189 -4.69 -17.07 12.62
CA ALA A 189 -4.87 -18.52 12.65
C ALA A 189 -3.54 -19.18 13.07
#